data_AF-A0A381XP86-F1
#
_entry.id   AF-A0A381XP86-F1
#
_cell.length_a   1.000
_cell.length_b   1.000
_cell.length_c   1.000
_cell.angle_alpha   90.00
_cell.angle_beta   90.00
_cell.angle_gamma   90.00
#
_symmetry.space_group_name_H-M   'P 1'
#
loop_
_entity.id
_entity.type
_entity.pdbx_description
1 polymer ?
#
loop_
_entity_poly.entity_id
_entity_poly.type
_entity_poly.pdbx_seq_one_letter_code
_entity_poly.pdbx_strand_id
1 'polypeptide(L)'
;MKRRFLCWIHAGSLNIFGLARHLQNEIDGDFFAIYDFTEKPKKFFRKQKLVDFKKIWFYDESIKKNHQSPDTKYLSEFEEKYGIKLWKLAANERIFIFNEFYQFSTNEILSIIEQECKFYENILDEINPDYVLMVRPYFHYDTIFYQLCVAKGIQVLDLDTSRFPNRSVISSKNPSYNLEKYENNGERKKSELEIKYEEFTDPNKIRSFEDLQKYRKNNLAFRKGTDYENTYKDFISSGLEYLFTNNKIINRNYKYFGRSKFKVLINYIN
;
A
#
# COMPACT_ATOMS: atom_id res chain seq x y z
N MET A 1 7.38 27.91 10.41
CA MET A 1 8.01 26.56 10.38
C MET A 1 7.83 25.99 8.98
N LYS A 2 8.85 25.31 8.44
CA LYS A 2 8.71 24.58 7.17
C LYS A 2 7.72 23.43 7.34
N ARG A 3 6.91 23.17 6.32
CA ARG A 3 5.98 22.03 6.31
C ARG A 3 6.74 20.73 6.17
N ARG A 4 6.31 19.68 6.87
CA ARG A 4 6.92 18.36 6.85
C ARG A 4 6.03 17.37 6.12
N PHE A 5 6.58 16.70 5.11
CA PHE A 5 5.88 15.73 4.26
C PHE A 5 6.50 14.35 4.43
N LEU A 6 5.68 13.34 4.74
CA LEU A 6 6.09 11.94 4.75
C LEU A 6 5.46 11.20 3.58
N CYS A 7 6.29 10.64 2.71
CA CYS A 7 5.84 9.91 1.52
C CYS A 7 5.86 8.40 1.78
N TRP A 8 4.72 7.72 1.63
CA TRP A 8 4.62 6.25 1.64
C TRP A 8 4.73 5.70 0.21
N ILE A 9 5.87 5.10 -0.12
CA ILE A 9 6.22 4.74 -1.50
C ILE A 9 6.46 3.22 -1.60
N HIS A 10 5.65 2.55 -2.42
CA HIS A 10 5.79 1.14 -2.77
C HIS A 10 5.68 0.98 -4.29
N ALA A 11 5.77 -0.25 -4.80
CA ALA A 11 5.75 -0.51 -6.25
C ALA A 11 4.52 0.05 -6.98
N GLY A 12 3.37 0.12 -6.30
CA GLY A 12 2.12 0.66 -6.85
C GLY A 12 1.97 2.17 -6.70
N SER A 13 2.87 2.85 -5.97
CA SER A 13 2.78 4.29 -5.68
C SER A 13 4.02 5.08 -6.11
N LEU A 14 4.76 4.59 -7.12
CA LEU A 14 5.94 5.28 -7.67
C LEU A 14 5.65 6.69 -8.20
N ASN A 15 4.40 6.99 -8.55
CA ASN A 15 3.95 8.35 -8.87
C ASN A 15 4.20 9.33 -7.71
N ILE A 16 4.15 8.90 -6.45
CA ILE A 16 4.45 9.72 -5.27
C ILE A 16 5.92 10.16 -5.26
N PHE A 17 6.84 9.30 -5.69
CA PHE A 17 8.25 9.66 -5.82
C PHE A 17 8.45 10.80 -6.85
N GLY A 18 7.80 10.68 -8.01
CA GLY A 18 7.81 11.74 -9.03
C GLY A 18 7.14 13.03 -8.56
N LEU A 19 6.03 12.91 -7.83
CA LEU A 19 5.34 14.05 -7.23
C LEU A 19 6.21 14.78 -6.20
N ALA A 20 6.85 14.04 -5.29
CA ALA A 20 7.74 14.62 -4.27
C ALA A 20 8.87 15.43 -4.92
N ARG A 21 9.48 14.91 -6.00
CA ARG A 21 10.48 15.66 -6.78
C ARG A 21 9.98 17.01 -7.25
N HIS A 22 8.75 17.06 -7.76
CA HIS A 22 8.18 18.28 -8.29
C HIS A 22 7.79 19.25 -7.17
N LEU A 23 7.14 18.74 -6.10
CA LEU A 23 6.73 19.54 -4.95
C LEU A 23 7.90 20.22 -4.23
N GLN A 24 9.10 19.61 -4.23
CA GLN A 24 10.30 20.23 -3.66
C GLN A 24 10.72 21.55 -4.33
N ASN A 25 10.31 21.78 -5.59
CA ASN A 25 10.57 23.04 -6.28
C ASN A 25 9.48 24.09 -6.02
N GLU A 26 8.29 23.66 -5.61
CA GLU A 26 7.10 24.52 -5.47
C GLU A 26 6.80 24.87 -4.00
N ILE A 27 7.27 24.04 -3.06
CA ILE A 27 6.95 24.14 -1.64
C ILE A 27 8.25 24.16 -0.83
N ASP A 28 8.41 25.20 -0.01
CA ASP A 28 9.44 25.22 1.02
C ASP A 28 9.08 24.27 2.18
N GLY A 29 9.49 23.01 2.04
CA GLY A 29 9.15 21.93 2.96
C GLY A 29 10.25 20.89 3.11
N ASP A 30 10.17 20.15 4.21
CA ASP A 30 11.04 19.03 4.52
C ASP A 30 10.37 17.73 4.11
N PHE A 31 11.03 16.96 3.25
CA PHE A 31 10.48 15.71 2.71
C PHE A 31 11.17 14.50 3.32
N PHE A 32 10.37 13.49 3.62
CA PHE A 32 10.75 12.22 4.20
C PHE A 32 10.08 11.09 3.41
N ALA A 33 10.64 9.87 3.45
CA ALA A 33 10.03 8.73 2.77
C ALA A 33 10.12 7.44 3.57
N ILE A 34 9.05 6.65 3.52
CA ILE A 34 9.09 5.23 3.86
C ILE A 34 8.92 4.44 2.57
N TYR A 35 9.81 3.49 2.35
CA TYR A 35 9.82 2.61 1.19
C TYR A 35 9.39 1.19 1.54
N ASP A 36 8.41 0.64 0.83
CA ASP A 36 8.08 -0.79 0.84
C ASP A 36 8.42 -1.41 -0.52
N PHE A 37 9.65 -1.93 -0.61
CA PHE A 37 10.19 -2.56 -1.81
C PHE A 37 11.02 -3.79 -1.45
N THR A 38 11.11 -4.73 -2.39
CA THR A 38 12.07 -5.82 -2.32
C THR A 38 13.52 -5.32 -2.46
N GLU A 39 14.49 -6.16 -2.09
CA GLU A 39 15.93 -5.80 -2.02
C GLU A 39 16.51 -5.14 -3.27
N LYS A 40 16.07 -5.51 -4.48
CA LYS A 40 16.66 -5.02 -5.73
C LYS A 40 16.37 -3.52 -5.92
N PRO A 41 15.11 -3.04 -5.88
CA PRO A 41 14.81 -1.61 -5.91
C PRO A 41 15.43 -0.78 -4.77
N LYS A 42 15.56 -1.33 -3.55
CA LYS A 42 16.14 -0.56 -2.42
C LYS A 42 17.53 -0.01 -2.70
N LYS A 43 18.36 -0.75 -3.45
CA LYS A 43 19.72 -0.31 -3.83
C LYS A 43 19.69 1.00 -4.60
N PHE A 44 18.67 1.20 -5.43
CA PHE A 44 18.44 2.47 -6.12
C PHE A 44 18.01 3.56 -5.13
N PHE A 45 16.97 3.32 -4.33
CA PHE A 45 16.43 4.33 -3.40
C PHE A 45 17.42 4.80 -2.33
N ARG A 46 18.37 3.96 -1.91
CA ARG A 46 19.45 4.36 -1.01
C ARG A 46 20.46 5.33 -1.63
N LYS A 47 20.64 5.30 -2.96
CA LYS A 47 21.71 6.03 -3.67
C LYS A 47 21.18 7.17 -4.53
N GLN A 48 19.90 7.14 -4.86
CA GLN A 48 19.27 8.13 -5.72
C GLN A 48 19.42 9.54 -5.12
N LYS A 49 19.60 10.55 -5.98
CA LYS A 49 19.65 11.97 -5.63
C LYS A 49 18.62 12.79 -6.41
N LEU A 50 17.61 12.11 -6.96
CA LEU A 50 16.55 12.73 -7.76
C LEU A 50 15.54 13.47 -6.89
N VAL A 51 15.34 12.99 -5.66
CA VAL A 51 14.48 13.58 -4.63
C VAL A 51 15.30 13.70 -3.35
N ASP A 52 15.30 14.90 -2.77
CA ASP A 52 16.09 15.23 -1.59
C ASP A 52 15.32 14.90 -0.30
N PHE A 53 15.24 13.61 0.04
CA PHE A 53 14.63 13.20 1.30
C PHE A 53 15.62 13.38 2.44
N LYS A 54 15.22 14.14 3.48
CA LYS A 54 16.03 14.35 4.69
C LYS A 54 16.35 13.06 5.42
N LYS A 55 15.39 12.12 5.43
CA LYS A 55 15.55 10.78 5.97
C LYS A 55 14.62 9.81 5.25
N ILE A 56 15.10 8.59 5.08
CA ILE A 56 14.35 7.49 4.47
C ILE A 56 14.35 6.27 5.39
N TRP A 57 13.26 5.52 5.39
CA TRP A 57 13.14 4.23 6.06
C TRP A 57 12.69 3.15 5.08
N PHE A 58 12.98 1.89 5.40
CA PHE A 58 12.50 0.74 4.65
C PHE A 58 11.59 -0.09 5.54
N TYR A 59 10.34 -0.23 5.13
CA TYR A 59 9.31 -0.94 5.87
C TYR A 59 9.68 -2.40 6.15
N ASP A 60 10.13 -3.12 5.13
CA ASP A 60 10.46 -4.53 5.28
C ASP A 60 11.75 -4.79 6.08
N GLU A 61 12.51 -3.74 6.45
CA GLU A 61 13.66 -3.85 7.36
C GLU A 61 13.26 -3.68 8.83
N SER A 62 12.05 -3.19 9.10
CA SER A 62 11.53 -3.07 10.46
C SER A 62 10.96 -4.38 10.99
N ILE A 63 10.54 -5.29 10.11
CA ILE A 63 9.90 -6.56 10.50
C ILE A 63 10.93 -7.69 10.52
N LYS A 64 11.14 -8.27 11.70
CA LYS A 64 12.08 -9.36 11.94
C LYS A 64 11.33 -10.65 12.25
N LYS A 65 11.75 -11.74 11.61
CA LYS A 65 11.16 -13.08 11.76
C LYS A 65 11.33 -13.69 13.16
N ASN A 66 12.40 -13.33 13.86
CA ASN A 66 12.78 -13.95 15.14
C ASN A 66 12.05 -13.36 16.36
N HIS A 67 11.25 -12.33 16.19
CA HIS A 67 10.35 -11.85 17.24
C HIS A 67 9.11 -12.76 17.21
N GLN A 68 8.95 -13.66 18.18
CA GLN A 68 7.81 -14.60 18.22
C GLN A 68 6.99 -14.50 19.52
N SER A 69 7.45 -13.72 20.49
CA SER A 69 6.71 -13.43 21.71
C SER A 69 6.12 -12.03 21.60
N PRO A 70 4.90 -11.87 21.06
CA PRO A 70 4.29 -10.57 20.91
C PRO A 70 4.02 -9.91 22.25
N ASP A 71 4.26 -8.61 22.33
CA ASP A 71 3.88 -7.77 23.46
C ASP A 71 2.39 -7.43 23.36
N THR A 72 1.55 -8.34 23.87
CA THR A 72 0.09 -8.17 23.84
C THR A 72 -0.39 -6.99 24.67
N LYS A 73 0.36 -6.60 25.71
CA LYS A 73 0.05 -5.42 26.51
C LYS A 73 0.22 -4.15 25.68
N TYR A 74 1.37 -3.99 25.01
CA TYR A 74 1.59 -2.88 24.09
C TYR A 74 0.53 -2.82 22.99
N LEU A 75 0.18 -3.97 22.39
CA LEU A 75 -0.85 -4.03 21.34
C LEU A 75 -2.20 -3.54 21.86
N SER A 76 -2.64 -3.99 23.04
CA SER A 76 -3.89 -3.53 23.65
C SER A 76 -3.86 -2.03 23.96
N GLU A 77 -2.76 -1.51 24.52
CA GLU A 77 -2.60 -0.08 24.79
C GLU A 77 -2.61 0.75 23.49
N PHE A 78 -2.05 0.22 22.40
CA PHE A 78 -2.08 0.84 21.08
C PHE A 78 -3.51 0.92 20.52
N GLU A 79 -4.29 -0.18 20.61
CA GLU A 79 -5.69 -0.20 20.17
C GLU A 79 -6.53 0.82 20.96
N GLU A 80 -6.35 0.89 22.28
CA GLU A 80 -7.04 1.85 23.15
C GLU A 80 -6.66 3.30 22.83
N LYS A 81 -5.36 3.58 22.71
CA LYS A 81 -4.84 4.93 22.47
C LYS A 81 -5.28 5.51 21.12
N TYR A 82 -5.36 4.69 20.08
CA TYR A 82 -5.61 5.16 18.71
C TYR A 82 -6.96 4.74 18.13
N GLY A 83 -7.74 3.89 18.81
CA GLY A 83 -9.01 3.36 18.31
C GLY A 83 -8.86 2.39 17.12
N ILE A 84 -7.67 1.82 16.92
CA ILE A 84 -7.35 0.97 15.77
C ILE A 84 -7.61 -0.49 16.14
N LYS A 85 -8.53 -1.16 15.44
CA LYS A 85 -8.85 -2.59 15.67
C LYS A 85 -7.89 -3.50 14.90
N LEU A 86 -6.71 -3.73 15.45
CA LEU A 86 -5.60 -4.48 14.86
C LEU A 86 -5.99 -5.92 14.47
N TRP A 87 -6.66 -6.66 15.35
CA TRP A 87 -7.05 -8.04 15.03
C TRP A 87 -8.04 -8.13 13.87
N LYS A 88 -8.93 -7.12 13.75
CA LYS A 88 -9.88 -7.04 12.62
C LYS A 88 -9.14 -6.87 11.30
N LEU A 89 -8.07 -6.07 11.27
CA LEU A 89 -7.25 -5.88 10.07
C LEU A 89 -6.47 -7.16 9.75
N ALA A 90 -5.85 -7.77 10.76
CA ALA A 90 -5.08 -9.01 10.63
C ALA A 90 -5.91 -10.17 10.09
N ALA A 91 -7.09 -10.39 10.68
CA ALA A 91 -7.98 -11.50 10.35
C ALA A 91 -8.64 -11.38 8.97
N ASN A 92 -8.46 -10.26 8.27
CA ASN A 92 -8.91 -10.06 6.88
C ASN A 92 -7.75 -9.95 5.88
N GLU A 93 -6.50 -10.07 6.35
CA GLU A 93 -5.35 -9.98 5.46
C GLU A 93 -5.12 -11.31 4.73
N ARG A 94 -5.14 -11.24 3.40
CA ARG A 94 -4.98 -12.41 2.53
C ARG A 94 -3.65 -13.11 2.76
N ILE A 95 -2.61 -12.37 3.13
CA ILE A 95 -1.29 -12.94 3.38
C ILE A 95 -1.22 -13.84 4.61
N PHE A 96 -2.12 -13.66 5.58
CA PHE A 96 -2.17 -14.49 6.78
C PHE A 96 -3.15 -15.66 6.60
N ILE A 97 -4.23 -15.46 5.83
CA ILE A 97 -5.30 -16.45 5.67
C ILE A 97 -5.06 -17.41 4.50
N PHE A 98 -4.57 -16.89 3.36
CA PHE A 98 -4.51 -17.61 2.08
C PHE A 98 -3.10 -17.78 1.54
N ASN A 99 -2.09 -17.85 2.41
CA ASN A 99 -0.72 -18.07 1.96
C ASN A 99 -0.46 -19.55 1.67
N GLU A 100 -0.26 -19.84 0.39
CA GLU A 100 -0.04 -21.20 -0.15
C GLU A 100 1.24 -21.87 0.38
N PHE A 101 2.19 -21.10 0.92
CA PHE A 101 3.54 -21.58 1.21
C PHE A 101 3.89 -21.57 2.70
N TYR A 102 3.10 -20.88 3.53
CA TYR A 102 3.35 -20.68 4.94
C TYR A 102 2.06 -20.50 5.74
N GLN A 103 1.93 -21.23 6.84
CA GLN A 103 0.84 -21.04 7.79
C GLN A 103 1.35 -20.20 8.96
N PHE A 104 0.79 -19.01 9.13
CA PHE A 104 1.15 -18.13 10.23
C PHE A 104 0.42 -18.54 11.50
N SER A 105 1.15 -18.66 12.60
CA SER A 105 0.54 -18.73 13.93
C SER A 105 0.03 -17.36 14.37
N THR A 106 -0.94 -17.35 15.30
CA THR A 106 -1.43 -16.12 15.94
C THR A 106 -0.28 -15.28 16.51
N ASN A 107 0.69 -15.90 17.16
CA ASN A 107 1.82 -15.18 17.76
C ASN A 107 2.72 -14.53 16.70
N GLU A 108 2.93 -15.17 15.55
CA GLU A 108 3.67 -14.56 14.44
C GLU A 108 2.92 -13.37 13.85
N ILE A 109 1.60 -13.49 13.67
CA ILE A 109 0.76 -12.39 13.16
C ILE A 109 0.83 -11.20 14.13
N LEU A 110 0.60 -11.44 15.42
CA LEU A 110 0.67 -10.39 16.44
C LEU A 110 2.06 -9.76 16.53
N SER A 111 3.12 -10.55 16.40
CA SER A 111 4.50 -10.05 16.39
C SER A 111 4.81 -9.17 15.18
N ILE A 112 4.30 -9.54 14.00
CA ILE A 112 4.43 -8.71 12.79
C ILE A 112 3.74 -7.37 13.02
N ILE A 113 2.49 -7.39 13.49
CA ILE A 113 1.69 -6.19 13.76
C ILE A 113 2.34 -5.31 14.82
N GLU A 114 2.87 -5.88 15.91
CA GLU A 114 3.60 -5.14 16.93
C GLU A 114 4.76 -4.35 16.34
N GLN A 115 5.55 -4.99 15.47
CA GLN A 115 6.69 -4.36 14.81
C GLN A 115 6.25 -3.27 13.82
N GLU A 116 5.15 -3.49 13.09
CA GLU A 116 4.53 -2.48 12.21
C GLU A 116 4.10 -1.24 13.04
N CYS A 117 3.35 -1.45 14.13
CA CYS A 117 2.89 -0.40 15.04
C CYS A 117 4.06 0.42 15.62
N LYS A 118 5.07 -0.26 16.21
CA LYS A 118 6.24 0.39 16.81
C LYS A 118 7.03 1.16 15.75
N PHE A 119 7.19 0.60 14.56
CA PHE A 119 7.89 1.25 13.47
C PHE A 119 7.20 2.56 13.05
N TYR A 120 5.89 2.53 12.86
CA TYR A 120 5.13 3.71 12.47
C TYR A 120 5.08 4.76 13.59
N GLU A 121 4.80 4.37 14.84
CA GLU A 121 4.82 5.30 15.98
C GLU A 121 6.16 6.02 16.08
N ASN A 122 7.26 5.27 16.06
CA ASN A 122 8.60 5.86 16.19
C ASN A 122 8.89 6.88 15.08
N ILE A 123 8.53 6.60 13.82
CA ILE A 123 8.76 7.55 12.72
C ILE A 123 7.89 8.79 12.90
N LEU A 124 6.61 8.61 13.19
CA LEU A 124 5.67 9.72 13.32
C LEU A 124 5.97 10.59 14.53
N ASP A 125 6.45 10.01 15.63
CA ASP A 125 6.89 10.76 16.82
C ASP A 125 8.22 11.48 16.58
N GLU A 126 9.14 10.87 15.83
CA GLU A 126 10.43 11.48 15.48
C GLU A 126 10.23 12.71 14.60
N ILE A 127 9.47 12.59 13.51
CA ILE A 127 9.39 13.66 12.50
C ILE A 127 8.15 14.54 12.62
N ASN A 128 7.08 14.08 13.28
CA ASN A 128 5.80 14.77 13.46
C ASN A 128 5.33 15.51 12.17
N PRO A 129 5.03 14.77 11.08
CA PRO A 129 4.79 15.38 9.78
C PRO A 129 3.46 16.15 9.75
N ASP A 130 3.40 17.26 9.01
CA ASP A 130 2.14 17.97 8.76
C ASP A 130 1.26 17.17 7.79
N TYR A 131 1.89 16.56 6.78
CA TYR A 131 1.21 15.85 5.70
C TYR A 131 1.82 14.48 5.45
N VAL A 132 0.97 13.51 5.11
CA VAL A 132 1.37 12.20 4.59
C VAL A 132 0.87 12.04 3.17
N LEU A 133 1.75 11.75 2.23
CA LEU A 133 1.39 11.39 0.85
C LEU A 133 1.36 9.88 0.73
N MET A 134 0.19 9.30 0.46
CA MET A 134 0.05 7.87 0.22
C MET A 134 -1.05 7.58 -0.81
N VAL A 135 -1.05 6.38 -1.38
CA VAL A 135 -2.21 5.90 -2.14
C VAL A 135 -3.21 5.24 -1.19
N ARG A 136 -4.43 4.99 -1.68
CA ARG A 136 -5.47 4.33 -0.90
C ARG A 136 -4.92 3.03 -0.28
N PRO A 137 -5.08 2.84 1.05
CA PRO A 137 -4.56 1.64 1.70
C PRO A 137 -5.39 0.42 1.32
N TYR A 138 -4.73 -0.62 0.79
CA TYR A 138 -5.38 -1.88 0.42
C TYR A 138 -4.98 -3.04 1.33
N PHE A 139 -3.82 -2.96 1.97
CA PHE A 139 -3.31 -3.98 2.89
C PHE A 139 -3.48 -3.53 4.34
N HIS A 140 -3.42 -4.48 5.29
CA HIS A 140 -3.52 -4.16 6.71
C HIS A 140 -2.45 -3.16 7.16
N TYR A 141 -1.19 -3.36 6.76
CA TYR A 141 -0.07 -2.50 7.18
C TYR A 141 -0.20 -1.06 6.65
N ASP A 142 -0.73 -0.86 5.44
CA ASP A 142 -1.05 0.47 4.93
C ASP A 142 -2.22 1.09 5.71
N THR A 143 -3.20 0.27 6.09
CA THR A 143 -4.38 0.71 6.83
C THR A 143 -4.03 1.11 8.27
N ILE A 144 -3.16 0.35 8.94
CA ILE A 144 -2.61 0.70 10.26
C ILE A 144 -1.89 2.04 10.17
N PHE A 145 -1.00 2.20 9.18
CA PHE A 145 -0.27 3.46 8.99
C PHE A 145 -1.22 4.65 8.75
N TYR A 146 -2.20 4.50 7.85
CA TYR A 146 -3.22 5.52 7.58
C TYR A 146 -4.00 5.90 8.83
N GLN A 147 -4.55 4.91 9.56
CA GLN A 147 -5.38 5.15 10.73
C GLN A 147 -4.57 5.78 11.86
N LEU A 148 -3.31 5.38 12.04
CA LEU A 148 -2.41 5.98 13.02
C LEU A 148 -2.13 7.45 12.68
N CYS A 149 -1.89 7.78 11.41
CA CYS A 149 -1.72 9.17 10.99
C CYS A 149 -2.97 10.01 11.32
N VAL A 150 -4.15 9.49 11.00
CA VAL A 150 -5.43 10.15 11.30
C VAL A 150 -5.64 10.33 12.82
N ALA A 151 -5.39 9.29 13.61
CA ALA A 151 -5.53 9.33 15.07
C ALA A 151 -4.58 10.36 15.72
N LYS A 152 -3.41 10.59 15.12
CA LYS A 152 -2.45 11.63 15.54
C LYS A 152 -2.76 13.02 14.98
N GLY A 153 -3.86 13.19 14.24
CA GLY A 153 -4.25 14.47 13.66
C GLY A 153 -3.41 14.91 12.46
N ILE A 154 -2.65 14.00 11.85
CA ILE A 154 -1.81 14.26 10.67
C ILE A 154 -2.70 14.28 9.42
N GLN A 155 -2.50 15.27 8.54
CA GLN A 155 -3.29 15.35 7.32
C GLN A 155 -2.78 14.35 6.27
N VAL A 156 -3.49 13.25 6.11
CA VAL A 156 -3.21 12.27 5.05
C VAL A 156 -3.81 12.75 3.74
N LEU A 157 -3.01 12.79 2.67
CA LEU A 157 -3.42 13.05 1.30
C LEU A 157 -3.40 11.71 0.54
N ASP A 158 -4.57 11.07 0.50
CA ASP A 158 -4.82 9.82 -0.23
C ASP A 158 -4.97 10.12 -1.73
N LEU A 159 -4.03 9.60 -2.52
CA LEU A 159 -3.96 9.76 -3.96
C LEU A 159 -4.54 8.54 -4.67
N ASP A 160 -5.48 8.79 -5.58
CA ASP A 160 -6.06 7.74 -6.43
C ASP A 160 -6.13 8.21 -7.89
N THR A 161 -6.10 7.25 -8.81
CA THR A 161 -6.42 7.49 -10.21
C THR A 161 -7.93 7.54 -10.37
N SER A 162 -8.45 8.59 -10.99
CA SER A 162 -9.89 8.63 -11.25
C SER A 162 -10.24 7.70 -12.42
N ARG A 163 -11.51 7.26 -12.49
CA ARG A 163 -12.04 6.55 -13.68
C ARG A 163 -12.13 7.45 -14.92
N PHE A 164 -11.96 8.76 -14.77
CA PHE A 164 -11.92 9.71 -15.86
C PHE A 164 -10.48 9.85 -16.39
N PRO A 165 -10.27 9.71 -17.71
CA PRO A 165 -8.94 9.87 -18.30
C PRO A 165 -8.29 11.22 -17.93
N ASN A 166 -6.99 11.21 -17.64
CA ASN A 166 -6.20 12.40 -17.31
C ASN A 166 -6.71 13.18 -16.08
N ARG A 167 -7.33 12.47 -15.13
CA ARG A 167 -7.82 13.03 -13.87
C ARG A 167 -7.40 12.13 -12.71
N SER A 168 -7.00 12.76 -11.61
CA SER A 168 -6.62 12.10 -10.36
C SER A 168 -7.46 12.66 -9.22
N VAL A 169 -7.56 11.90 -8.14
CA VAL A 169 -8.27 12.27 -6.92
C VAL A 169 -7.24 12.43 -5.81
N ILE A 170 -7.42 13.48 -5.01
CA ILE A 170 -6.72 13.69 -3.74
C ILE A 170 -7.80 13.81 -2.68
N SER A 171 -7.73 12.98 -1.64
CA SER A 171 -8.66 13.04 -0.51
C SER A 171 -7.90 13.27 0.78
N SER A 172 -8.41 14.19 1.61
CA SER A 172 -7.93 14.39 2.99
C SER A 172 -8.74 13.64 4.03
N LYS A 173 -9.89 13.07 3.63
CA LYS A 173 -10.84 12.36 4.50
C LYS A 173 -11.49 11.27 3.67
N ASN A 174 -10.86 10.09 3.61
CA ASN A 174 -11.44 9.00 2.84
C ASN A 174 -12.69 8.46 3.56
N PRO A 175 -13.90 8.57 2.96
CA PRO A 175 -15.15 8.16 3.60
C PRO A 175 -15.17 6.67 3.95
N SER A 176 -14.44 5.84 3.21
CA SER A 176 -14.36 4.38 3.43
C SER A 176 -13.73 4.01 4.78
N TYR A 177 -12.99 4.92 5.43
CA TYR A 177 -12.42 4.71 6.76
C TYR A 177 -13.13 5.51 7.86
N ASN A 178 -14.04 6.43 7.49
CA ASN A 178 -14.90 7.16 8.42
C ASN A 178 -16.25 6.43 8.61
N LEU A 179 -16.17 5.12 8.89
CA LEU A 179 -17.34 4.25 9.11
C LEU A 179 -18.02 4.49 10.47
N GLU A 180 -17.48 5.32 11.35
CA GLU A 180 -18.10 5.63 12.65
C GLU A 180 -19.45 6.35 12.52
N LYS A 181 -19.79 6.88 11.34
CA LYS A 181 -21.15 7.40 11.06
C LYS A 181 -22.21 6.31 10.82
N TYR A 182 -21.86 5.04 10.96
CA TYR A 182 -22.78 3.91 10.71
C TYR A 182 -23.51 3.41 11.96
N GLU A 183 -23.33 4.02 13.12
CA GLU A 183 -24.02 3.59 14.34
C GLU A 183 -24.99 4.66 14.84
N ASN A 184 -26.25 4.50 14.41
CA ASN A 184 -27.49 4.54 15.18
C ASN A 184 -28.66 4.77 14.20
N ASN A 185 -29.40 3.69 13.89
CA ASN A 185 -30.67 3.66 13.13
C ASN A 185 -30.64 3.49 11.61
N GLY A 186 -29.73 2.67 11.06
CA GLY A 186 -29.93 1.99 9.76
C GLY A 186 -29.93 2.87 8.49
N GLU A 187 -29.98 4.19 8.60
CA GLU A 187 -29.95 5.11 7.48
C GLU A 187 -28.68 5.96 7.53
N ARG A 188 -27.72 5.59 6.69
CA ARG A 188 -26.55 6.42 6.45
C ARG A 188 -27.00 7.68 5.71
N LYS A 189 -26.82 8.86 6.32
CA LYS A 189 -27.00 10.14 5.62
C LYS A 189 -26.04 10.18 4.42
N LYS A 190 -26.59 10.18 3.21
CA LYS A 190 -25.82 10.31 1.97
C LYS A 190 -24.98 11.59 2.03
N SER A 191 -23.74 11.50 1.60
CA SER A 191 -22.90 12.68 1.40
C SER A 191 -23.46 13.52 0.25
N GLU A 192 -23.16 14.82 0.24
CA GLU A 192 -23.54 15.72 -0.88
C GLU A 192 -23.06 15.18 -2.23
N LEU A 193 -21.90 14.50 -2.26
CA LEU A 193 -21.37 13.86 -3.45
C LEU A 193 -22.22 12.69 -3.92
N GLU A 194 -22.74 11.88 -3.00
CA GLU A 194 -23.60 10.74 -3.35
C GLU A 194 -24.97 11.19 -3.83
N ILE A 195 -25.54 12.22 -3.20
CA ILE A 195 -26.77 12.87 -3.68
C ILE A 195 -26.54 13.39 -5.10
N LYS A 196 -25.46 14.15 -5.32
CA LYS A 196 -25.11 14.65 -6.66
C LYS A 196 -24.84 13.56 -7.67
N TYR A 197 -24.28 12.41 -7.27
CA TYR A 197 -24.01 11.28 -8.17
C TYR A 197 -25.30 10.53 -8.55
N GLU A 198 -26.23 10.37 -7.62
CA GLU A 198 -27.55 9.77 -7.90
C GLU A 198 -28.44 10.70 -8.73
N GLU A 199 -28.35 12.00 -8.48
CA GLU A 199 -29.01 13.05 -9.29
C GLU A 199 -28.28 13.30 -10.61
N PHE A 200 -27.07 12.75 -10.79
CA PHE A 200 -26.30 12.87 -12.02
C PHE A 200 -26.98 12.05 -13.13
N THR A 201 -27.94 12.71 -13.77
CA THR A 201 -28.48 12.30 -15.05
C THR A 201 -27.55 12.86 -16.12
N ASP A 202 -26.76 12.01 -16.77
CA ASP A 202 -26.15 12.37 -18.05
C ASP A 202 -27.13 11.96 -19.15
N PRO A 203 -28.01 12.88 -19.61
CA PRO A 203 -29.02 12.57 -20.63
C PRO A 203 -28.39 12.16 -21.97
N ASN A 204 -27.09 12.37 -22.17
CA ASN A 204 -26.43 12.18 -23.46
C ASN A 204 -25.44 11.02 -23.50
N LYS A 205 -25.31 10.18 -22.46
CA LYS A 205 -24.22 9.18 -22.48
C LYS A 205 -24.33 7.97 -21.57
N ILE A 206 -25.53 7.39 -21.38
CA ILE A 206 -25.56 5.97 -21.03
C ILE A 206 -25.07 5.19 -22.25
N ARG A 207 -23.78 4.85 -22.27
CA ARG A 207 -23.20 4.01 -23.31
C ARG A 207 -23.86 2.65 -23.24
N SER A 208 -24.34 2.16 -24.38
CA SER A 208 -24.78 0.77 -24.47
C SER A 208 -23.62 -0.18 -24.12
N PHE A 209 -23.94 -1.43 -23.78
CA PHE A 209 -22.91 -2.44 -23.54
C PHE A 209 -22.02 -2.62 -24.79
N GLU A 210 -22.61 -2.54 -25.99
CA GLU A 210 -21.93 -2.57 -27.27
C GLU A 210 -20.98 -1.38 -27.45
N ASP A 211 -21.38 -0.18 -27.05
CA ASP A 211 -20.52 1.01 -27.06
C ASP A 211 -19.33 0.87 -26.10
N LEU A 212 -19.54 0.24 -24.94
CA LEU A 212 -18.46 -0.06 -24.00
C LEU A 212 -17.50 -1.11 -24.56
N GLN A 213 -18.00 -2.18 -25.18
CA GLN A 213 -17.18 -3.18 -25.87
C GLN A 213 -16.38 -2.56 -27.02
N LYS A 214 -17.02 -1.72 -27.84
CA LYS A 214 -16.39 -0.99 -28.95
C LYS A 214 -15.33 -0.02 -28.44
N TYR A 215 -15.63 0.73 -27.37
CA TYR A 215 -14.65 1.59 -26.70
C TYR A 215 -13.46 0.79 -26.18
N ARG A 216 -13.69 -0.32 -25.48
CA ARG A 216 -12.61 -1.20 -24.98
C ARG A 216 -11.75 -1.75 -26.12
N LYS A 217 -12.37 -2.16 -27.23
CA LYS A 217 -11.67 -2.67 -28.43
C LYS A 217 -10.87 -1.58 -29.15
N ASN A 218 -11.36 -0.34 -29.16
CA ASN A 218 -10.75 0.76 -29.90
C ASN A 218 -9.71 1.56 -29.10
N ASN A 219 -9.77 1.56 -27.77
CA ASN A 219 -8.77 2.23 -26.96
C ASN A 219 -7.52 1.35 -26.82
N LEU A 220 -6.44 1.83 -27.43
CA LEU A 220 -5.13 1.17 -27.56
C LEU A 220 -4.53 0.69 -26.23
N ALA A 221 -4.86 1.31 -25.10
CA ALA A 221 -4.42 0.88 -23.77
C ALA A 221 -4.90 -0.53 -23.39
N PHE A 222 -6.00 -1.02 -24.00
CA PHE A 222 -6.51 -2.39 -23.83
C PHE A 222 -6.23 -3.30 -25.03
N ARG A 223 -5.83 -2.71 -26.17
CA ARG A 223 -5.58 -3.41 -27.44
C ARG A 223 -4.13 -3.86 -27.57
N LYS A 224 -3.20 -3.11 -26.97
CA LYS A 224 -1.86 -3.62 -26.65
C LYS A 224 -2.00 -4.54 -25.44
N GLY A 225 -2.56 -5.72 -25.69
CA GLY A 225 -2.11 -6.89 -24.95
C GLY A 225 -0.60 -6.82 -24.96
N THR A 226 -0.02 -6.84 -23.78
CA THR A 226 1.40 -7.07 -23.56
C THR A 226 1.72 -8.49 -24.00
N ASP A 227 1.55 -8.78 -25.29
CA ASP A 227 2.11 -9.96 -25.93
C ASP A 227 3.62 -9.68 -25.94
N TYR A 228 4.24 -9.89 -24.79
CA TYR A 228 5.66 -10.19 -24.76
C TYR A 228 5.79 -11.43 -25.63
N GLU A 229 6.30 -11.26 -26.85
CA GLU A 229 6.82 -12.35 -27.66
C GLU A 229 8.05 -12.92 -26.94
N ASN A 230 7.83 -13.54 -25.78
CA ASN A 230 8.85 -14.28 -25.07
C ASN A 230 9.08 -15.53 -25.89
N THR A 231 10.26 -15.62 -26.50
CA THR A 231 10.67 -16.83 -27.17
C THR A 231 10.78 -17.96 -26.15
N TYR A 232 10.73 -19.21 -26.62
CA TYR A 232 10.99 -20.37 -25.76
C TYR A 232 12.34 -20.26 -25.03
N LYS A 233 13.30 -19.56 -25.64
CA LYS A 233 14.60 -19.23 -25.03
C LYS A 233 14.45 -18.29 -23.84
N ASP A 234 13.63 -17.25 -23.95
CA ASP A 234 13.40 -16.29 -22.86
C ASP A 234 12.69 -16.96 -21.67
N PHE A 235 11.79 -17.90 -21.95
CA PHE A 235 11.16 -18.71 -20.90
C PHE A 235 12.19 -19.57 -20.16
N ILE A 236 13.05 -20.31 -20.89
CA ILE A 236 14.11 -21.12 -20.30
C ILE A 236 15.09 -20.24 -19.52
N SER A 237 15.56 -19.13 -20.11
CA SER A 237 16.52 -18.25 -19.44
C SER A 237 15.95 -17.66 -18.17
N SER A 238 14.67 -17.26 -18.18
CA SER A 238 13.97 -16.76 -16.99
C SER A 238 13.82 -17.86 -15.93
N GLY A 239 13.53 -19.09 -16.33
CA GLY A 239 13.48 -20.24 -15.43
C GLY A 239 14.84 -20.52 -14.77
N LEU A 240 15.92 -20.51 -15.55
CA LEU A 240 17.29 -20.67 -15.03
C LEU A 240 17.68 -19.50 -14.10
N GLU A 241 17.42 -18.26 -14.51
CA GLU A 241 17.67 -17.09 -13.67
C GLU A 241 16.90 -17.20 -12.34
N TYR A 242 15.62 -17.58 -12.40
CA TYR A 242 14.83 -17.83 -11.20
C TYR A 242 15.49 -18.88 -10.31
N LEU A 243 15.92 -20.03 -10.85
CA LEU A 243 16.51 -21.15 -10.08
C LEU A 243 17.89 -20.83 -9.49
N PHE A 244 18.70 -19.99 -10.12
CA PHE A 244 20.06 -19.67 -9.65
C PHE A 244 20.18 -18.35 -8.86
N THR A 245 19.21 -17.42 -8.97
CA THR A 245 19.27 -16.13 -8.26
C THR A 245 19.15 -16.26 -6.74
N ASN A 246 19.92 -15.51 -5.96
CA ASN A 246 19.85 -15.66 -4.50
C ASN A 246 18.47 -15.26 -3.92
N ASN A 247 17.85 -16.11 -3.11
CA ASN A 247 16.51 -15.91 -2.54
C ASN A 247 16.55 -15.58 -1.04
N LYS A 248 17.38 -14.61 -0.63
CA LYS A 248 17.52 -14.21 0.80
C LYS A 248 16.26 -13.59 1.40
N ILE A 249 15.31 -13.14 0.57
CA ILE A 249 14.12 -12.40 1.01
C ILE A 249 13.14 -13.28 1.80
N ILE A 250 13.10 -14.59 1.57
CA ILE A 250 12.18 -15.55 2.22
C ILE A 250 12.32 -15.63 3.74
N ASN A 251 13.46 -15.18 4.28
CA ASN A 251 13.73 -15.20 5.72
C ASN A 251 13.69 -13.80 6.35
N ARG A 252 13.53 -12.75 5.54
CA ARG A 252 13.61 -11.35 5.98
C ARG A 252 12.30 -10.61 5.83
N ASN A 253 11.46 -11.02 4.89
CA ASN A 253 10.18 -10.37 4.64
C ASN A 253 9.07 -11.41 4.80
N TYR A 254 8.15 -11.17 5.74
CA TYR A 254 7.06 -12.09 6.05
C TYR A 254 6.19 -12.39 4.84
N LYS A 255 6.11 -11.47 3.88
CA LYS A 255 5.37 -11.66 2.63
C LYS A 255 5.91 -12.82 1.77
N TYR A 256 7.13 -13.28 2.05
CA TYR A 256 7.82 -14.35 1.33
C TYR A 256 8.13 -15.58 2.20
N PHE A 257 7.63 -15.65 3.44
CA PHE A 257 7.86 -16.81 4.29
C PHE A 257 7.37 -18.09 3.62
N GLY A 258 8.14 -19.17 3.77
CA GLY A 258 7.84 -20.47 3.17
C GLY A 258 7.97 -20.55 1.64
N ARG A 259 8.10 -19.43 0.92
CA ARG A 259 8.19 -19.37 -0.56
C ARG A 259 9.57 -19.76 -1.11
N SER A 260 10.05 -20.96 -0.77
CA SER A 260 11.27 -21.50 -1.39
C SER A 260 11.02 -21.79 -2.87
N LYS A 261 12.06 -21.67 -3.70
CA LYS A 261 11.93 -21.85 -5.16
C LYS A 261 11.39 -23.22 -5.54
N PHE A 262 11.85 -24.24 -4.82
CA PHE A 262 11.42 -25.62 -5.03
C PHE A 262 9.95 -25.82 -4.66
N LYS A 263 9.48 -25.24 -3.54
CA LYS A 263 8.06 -25.27 -3.18
C LYS A 263 7.19 -24.57 -4.22
N VAL A 264 7.63 -23.40 -4.72
CA VAL A 264 6.93 -22.67 -5.79
C VAL A 264 6.85 -23.51 -7.06
N LEU A 265 7.96 -24.15 -7.46
CA LEU A 265 8.00 -25.00 -8.65
C LEU A 265 7.00 -26.17 -8.53
N ILE A 266 7.00 -26.88 -7.39
CA ILE A 266 6.07 -28.00 -7.17
C ILE A 266 4.62 -27.53 -7.15
N ASN A 267 4.33 -26.43 -6.45
CA ASN A 267 2.96 -25.96 -6.26
C ASN A 267 2.24 -25.55 -7.55
N TYR A 268 2.99 -25.16 -8.60
CA TYR A 268 2.41 -24.71 -9.87
C TYR A 268 2.66 -25.66 -11.05
N ILE A 269 3.39 -26.76 -10.84
CA ILE A 269 3.53 -27.84 -11.83
C ILE A 269 2.52 -28.96 -11.58
N ASN A 270 2.16 -29.21 -10.31
CA ASN A 270 1.07 -30.11 -9.93
C ASN A 270 -0.30 -29.48 -10.21
#